data_AF-A0A1N6K622-F1
#
_entry.id   AF-A0A1N6K622-F1
#
_cell.length_a   1.000
_cell.length_b   1.000
_cell.length_c   1.000
_cell.angle_alpha   90.00
_cell.angle_beta   90.00
_cell.angle_gamma   90.00
#
_symmetry.space_group_name_H-M   'P 1'
#
loop_
_entity.id
_entity.type
_entity.pdbx_description
1 polymer ?
#
loop_
_entity_poly.entity_id
_entity_poly.type
_entity_poly.pdbx_seq_one_letter_code
_entity_poly.pdbx_strand_id
1 'polypeptide(L)'
;MPSTDKVKTMSTPAFEDLPAALQSIQTRPLFVMRLDVKPIVIVGDTPGTFRRIGIVPSGTFAGERLSGKVLDGGSDWQSARSDGSTTLDVRLILQTDDGVNITIAYRGIRHGAADVIQRLEKGEPVDPASYYFRINPVFEAPAGKYEFLNRVIAVGTGHRFKDGPVYSVFEVL
;
A
#
# COMPACT_ATOMS: atom_id res chain seq x y z
N MET A 1 -41.87 24.95 -32.78
CA MET A 1 -41.09 25.66 -31.75
C MET A 1 -40.31 24.61 -30.97
N PRO A 2 -38.97 24.58 -31.00
CA PRO A 2 -38.21 23.63 -30.22
C PRO A 2 -38.19 24.08 -28.75
N SER A 3 -38.64 23.18 -27.86
CA SER A 3 -38.54 23.34 -26.42
C SER A 3 -37.07 23.40 -26.03
N THR A 4 -36.63 24.56 -25.52
CA THR A 4 -35.32 24.73 -24.92
C THR A 4 -35.27 23.95 -23.62
N ASP A 5 -34.66 22.76 -23.64
CA ASP A 5 -34.22 22.08 -22.42
C ASP A 5 -33.24 23.00 -21.70
N LYS A 6 -33.70 23.57 -20.58
CA LYS A 6 -32.85 24.33 -19.68
C LYS A 6 -31.79 23.39 -19.15
N VAL A 7 -30.56 23.55 -19.63
CA VAL A 7 -29.37 23.01 -18.99
C VAL A 7 -29.41 23.47 -17.53
N LYS A 8 -29.73 22.57 -16.59
CA LYS A 8 -29.59 22.86 -15.16
C LYS A 8 -28.11 23.09 -14.91
N THR A 9 -27.74 24.34 -14.67
CA THR A 9 -26.39 24.70 -14.22
C THR A 9 -26.16 23.97 -12.90
N MET A 10 -25.28 22.97 -12.88
CA MET A 10 -24.85 22.35 -11.64
C MET A 10 -24.00 23.38 -10.88
N SER A 11 -24.53 23.90 -9.77
CA SER A 11 -23.77 24.71 -8.83
C SER A 11 -22.82 23.82 -8.04
N THR A 12 -21.65 24.34 -7.68
CA THR A 12 -20.71 23.66 -6.79
C THR A 12 -21.42 23.28 -5.48
N PRO A 13 -21.41 22.00 -5.06
CA PRO A 13 -22.05 21.59 -3.82
C PRO A 13 -21.31 22.18 -2.61
N ALA A 14 -22.07 22.58 -1.59
CA ALA A 14 -21.52 22.88 -0.27
C ALA A 14 -21.01 21.60 0.41
N PHE A 15 -20.18 21.73 1.45
CA PHE A 15 -19.58 20.58 2.14
C PHE A 15 -20.65 19.65 2.75
N GLU A 16 -21.72 20.23 3.28
CA GLU A 16 -22.88 19.54 3.87
C GLU A 16 -23.77 18.84 2.83
N ASP A 17 -23.71 19.26 1.56
CA ASP A 17 -24.59 18.79 0.47
C ASP A 17 -23.85 17.91 -0.55
N LEU A 18 -22.70 17.33 -0.17
CA LEU A 18 -21.94 16.47 -1.06
C LEU A 18 -22.76 15.23 -1.47
N PRO A 19 -22.80 14.88 -2.77
CA PRO A 19 -23.33 13.59 -3.20
C PRO A 19 -22.67 12.44 -2.44
N ALA A 20 -23.41 11.37 -2.14
CA ALA A 20 -22.91 10.23 -1.36
C ALA A 20 -21.60 9.64 -1.90
N ALA A 21 -21.43 9.64 -3.23
CA ALA A 21 -20.20 9.20 -3.91
C ALA A 21 -18.94 10.01 -3.53
N LEU A 22 -19.11 11.23 -2.99
CA LEU A 22 -18.02 12.10 -2.53
C LEU A 22 -17.87 12.12 -1.00
N GLN A 23 -18.74 11.42 -0.26
CA GLN A 23 -18.69 11.39 1.21
C GLN A 23 -17.81 10.26 1.75
N SER A 24 -17.59 9.20 0.96
CA SER A 24 -16.79 8.05 1.36
C SER A 24 -16.08 7.44 0.18
N ILE A 25 -14.93 6.80 0.44
CA ILE A 25 -14.25 5.98 -0.55
C ILE A 25 -14.69 4.54 -0.32
N GLN A 26 -15.30 3.94 -1.33
CA GLN A 26 -15.64 2.53 -1.33
C GLN A 26 -14.43 1.72 -1.81
N THR A 27 -14.25 0.54 -1.24
CA THR A 27 -13.12 -0.34 -1.60
C THR A 27 -13.57 -1.79 -1.68
N ARG A 28 -12.88 -2.59 -2.50
CA ARG A 28 -13.00 -4.05 -2.50
C ARG A 28 -11.63 -4.73 -2.32
N PRO A 29 -11.57 -5.92 -1.71
CA PRO A 29 -10.32 -6.68 -1.63
C PRO A 29 -9.71 -6.92 -3.02
N LEU A 30 -8.38 -6.76 -3.10
CA LEU A 30 -7.61 -7.10 -4.29
C LEU A 30 -6.76 -8.36 -4.03
N PHE A 31 -5.89 -8.32 -3.02
CA PHE A 31 -5.13 -9.47 -2.52
C PHE A 31 -4.56 -9.20 -1.12
N VAL A 32 -4.14 -10.26 -0.44
CA VAL A 32 -3.25 -10.20 0.73
C VAL A 32 -1.84 -10.50 0.26
N MET A 33 -0.86 -9.73 0.70
CA MET A 33 0.56 -9.87 0.36
C MET A 33 1.40 -10.05 1.61
N ARG A 34 2.17 -11.14 1.67
CA ARG A 34 3.16 -11.41 2.71
C ARG A 34 4.55 -11.29 2.09
N LEU A 35 5.39 -10.46 2.69
CA LEU A 35 6.77 -10.26 2.22
C LEU A 35 7.74 -10.83 3.23
N ASP A 36 8.79 -11.48 2.76
CA ASP A 36 9.93 -11.84 3.59
C ASP A 36 10.96 -10.72 3.52
N VAL A 37 11.60 -10.39 4.64
CA VAL A 37 12.54 -9.27 4.74
C VAL A 37 13.80 -9.76 5.44
N LYS A 38 14.96 -9.57 4.80
CA LYS A 38 16.26 -9.83 5.42
C LYS A 38 16.48 -8.90 6.63
N PRO A 39 17.44 -9.21 7.52
CA PRO A 39 17.86 -8.25 8.53
C PRO A 39 18.07 -6.86 7.94
N ILE A 40 17.50 -5.84 8.59
CA ILE A 40 17.50 -4.47 8.09
C ILE A 40 18.94 -3.97 7.96
N VAL A 41 19.24 -3.40 6.80
CA VAL A 41 20.52 -2.72 6.57
C VAL A 41 20.38 -1.29 7.09
N ILE A 42 21.19 -0.94 8.08
CA ILE A 42 21.24 0.41 8.64
C ILE A 42 22.24 1.23 7.83
N VAL A 43 21.77 2.30 7.21
CA VAL A 43 22.63 3.30 6.57
C VAL A 43 23.02 4.37 7.59
N GLY A 44 22.09 4.77 8.46
CA GLY A 44 22.31 5.76 9.50
C GLY A 44 21.76 7.13 9.13
N ASP A 45 22.29 8.17 9.76
CA ASP A 45 21.89 9.55 9.50
C ASP A 45 22.28 9.98 8.08
N THR A 46 21.29 10.44 7.32
CA THR A 46 21.46 11.06 6.00
C THR A 46 20.78 12.43 6.01
N PRO A 47 21.07 13.32 5.05
CA PRO A 47 20.38 14.61 4.98
C PRO A 47 18.85 14.46 5.04
N GLY A 48 18.25 14.92 6.15
CA GLY A 48 16.80 14.94 6.38
C GLY A 48 16.17 13.69 6.99
N THR A 49 16.87 12.55 7.12
CA THR A 49 16.28 11.33 7.70
C THR A 49 17.31 10.31 8.14
N PHE A 50 16.96 9.51 9.14
CA PHE A 50 17.67 8.27 9.42
C PHE A 50 17.23 7.18 8.44
N ARG A 51 18.16 6.72 7.59
CA ARG A 51 17.91 5.78 6.49
C ARG A 51 18.16 4.34 6.92
N ARG A 52 17.20 3.47 6.60
CA ARG A 52 17.34 2.01 6.72
C ARG A 52 16.71 1.32 5.51
N ILE A 53 17.24 0.16 5.12
CA ILE A 53 16.83 -0.55 3.91
C ILE A 53 16.38 -1.97 4.28
N GLY A 54 15.15 -2.31 3.91
CA GLY A 54 14.65 -3.68 3.96
C GLY A 54 14.84 -4.35 2.61
N ILE A 55 15.62 -5.43 2.55
CA ILE A 55 15.76 -6.24 1.33
C ILE A 55 14.69 -7.32 1.33
N VAL A 56 13.94 -7.43 0.23
CA VAL A 56 12.80 -8.33 0.07
C VAL A 56 13.16 -9.42 -0.95
N PRO A 57 13.67 -10.58 -0.50
CA PRO A 57 14.09 -11.65 -1.41
C PRO A 57 12.93 -12.50 -1.93
N SER A 58 11.79 -12.50 -1.23
CA SER A 58 10.66 -13.36 -1.55
C SER A 58 9.38 -12.87 -0.87
N GLY A 59 8.28 -13.52 -1.22
CA GLY A 59 6.97 -13.30 -0.64
C GLY A 59 5.89 -14.02 -1.44
N THR A 60 4.66 -13.94 -0.97
CA THR A 60 3.49 -14.49 -1.64
C THR A 60 2.35 -13.48 -1.63
N PHE A 61 1.47 -13.57 -2.60
CA PHE A 61 0.22 -12.83 -2.58
C PHE A 61 -0.93 -13.70 -3.06
N ALA A 62 -2.11 -13.50 -2.49
CA ALA A 62 -3.29 -14.28 -2.82
C ALA A 62 -4.56 -13.42 -2.77
N GLY A 63 -5.41 -13.58 -3.78
CA GLY A 63 -6.67 -12.88 -3.95
C GLY A 63 -7.46 -13.49 -5.10
N GLU A 64 -8.78 -13.27 -5.10
CA GLU A 64 -9.70 -13.88 -6.08
C GLU A 64 -9.29 -13.64 -7.54
N ARG A 65 -8.78 -12.44 -7.84
CA ARG A 65 -8.41 -12.02 -9.21
C ARG A 65 -6.89 -11.98 -9.45
N LEU A 66 -6.08 -12.13 -8.41
CA LEU A 66 -4.63 -11.92 -8.48
C LEU A 66 -3.92 -12.72 -7.37
N SER A 67 -3.21 -13.77 -7.76
CA SER A 67 -2.43 -14.66 -6.86
C SER A 67 -1.09 -15.03 -7.50
N GLY A 68 -0.08 -15.28 -6.66
CA GLY A 68 1.28 -15.57 -7.09
C GLY A 68 2.35 -15.37 -6.02
N LYS A 69 3.57 -15.11 -6.49
CA LYS A 69 4.76 -14.93 -5.66
C LYS A 69 5.50 -13.62 -5.95
N VAL A 70 6.22 -13.12 -4.97
CA VAL A 70 7.15 -12.01 -5.14
C VAL A 70 8.51 -12.56 -5.55
N LEU A 71 9.08 -12.01 -6.62
CA LEU A 71 10.43 -12.38 -7.08
C LEU A 71 11.51 -11.63 -6.27
N ASP A 72 12.71 -12.18 -6.28
CA ASP A 72 13.90 -11.55 -5.70
C ASP A 72 14.22 -10.21 -6.38
N GLY A 73 14.95 -9.34 -5.69
CA GLY A 73 15.35 -8.01 -6.15
C GLY A 73 14.50 -6.86 -5.60
N GLY A 74 13.54 -7.14 -4.72
CA GLY A 74 12.72 -6.14 -4.07
C GLY A 74 13.45 -5.41 -2.93
N SER A 75 13.08 -4.15 -2.67
CA SER A 75 13.57 -3.41 -1.50
C SER A 75 12.63 -2.32 -1.03
N ASP A 76 12.73 -1.99 0.26
CA ASP A 76 12.03 -0.91 0.94
C ASP A 76 13.04 0.09 1.51
N TRP A 77 13.03 1.31 0.98
CA TRP A 77 13.87 2.42 1.39
C TRP A 77 13.15 3.23 2.46
N GLN A 78 13.35 2.80 3.70
CA GLN A 78 12.66 3.38 4.85
C GLN A 78 13.35 4.64 5.37
N SER A 79 12.55 5.62 5.74
CA SER A 79 12.96 6.86 6.40
C SER A 79 12.37 6.89 7.79
N ALA A 80 13.20 6.69 8.82
CA ALA A 80 12.82 6.99 10.19
C ALA A 80 12.94 8.51 10.40
N ARG A 81 11.84 9.12 10.83
CA ARG A 81 11.69 10.57 10.98
C ARG A 81 11.76 10.99 12.43
N SER A 82 12.04 12.27 12.65
CA SER A 82 12.11 12.88 13.99
C SER A 82 10.77 12.92 14.73
N ASP A 83 9.64 12.83 14.01
CA ASP A 83 8.30 12.76 14.57
C ASP A 83 7.90 11.34 15.06
N GLY A 84 8.83 10.38 15.00
CA GLY A 84 8.60 8.99 15.39
C GLY A 84 7.92 8.14 14.31
N SER A 85 7.57 8.72 13.16
CA SER A 85 7.02 7.96 12.03
C SER A 85 8.12 7.33 11.17
N THR A 86 7.77 6.25 10.49
CA THR A 86 8.57 5.65 9.42
C THR A 86 7.83 5.78 8.11
N THR A 87 8.46 6.31 7.08
CA THR A 87 7.93 6.19 5.71
C THR A 87 8.65 5.17 4.87
N LEU A 88 7.89 4.58 3.97
CA LEU A 88 8.32 3.53 3.05
C LEU A 88 8.43 4.06 1.64
N ASP A 89 9.36 3.50 0.87
CA ASP A 89 9.44 3.65 -0.59
C ASP A 89 9.89 2.30 -1.14
N VAL A 90 8.94 1.54 -1.68
CA VAL A 90 9.11 0.13 -2.00
C VAL A 90 8.95 -0.13 -3.47
N ARG A 91 9.77 -1.01 -4.02
CA ARG A 91 9.62 -1.59 -5.36
C ARG A 91 9.79 -3.10 -5.29
N LEU A 92 8.85 -3.84 -5.90
CA LEU A 92 8.87 -5.30 -6.00
C LEU A 92 8.48 -5.74 -7.41
N ILE A 93 8.73 -7.02 -7.70
CA ILE A 93 8.24 -7.71 -8.89
C ILE A 93 7.32 -8.83 -8.44
N LEU A 94 6.07 -8.80 -8.89
CA LEU A 94 5.09 -9.86 -8.70
C LEU A 94 5.11 -10.78 -9.91
N GLN A 95 5.09 -12.08 -9.68
CA GLN A 95 4.85 -13.10 -10.70
C GLN A 95 3.58 -13.84 -10.35
N THR A 96 2.57 -13.75 -11.22
CA THR A 96 1.29 -14.44 -11.03
C THR A 96 1.45 -15.95 -11.20
N ASP A 97 0.48 -16.72 -10.71
CA ASP A 97 0.48 -18.19 -10.83
C ASP A 97 0.46 -18.68 -12.30
N ASP A 98 -0.08 -17.87 -13.22
CA ASP A 98 -0.04 -18.09 -14.67
C ASP A 98 1.15 -17.42 -15.37
N GLY A 99 2.17 -16.99 -14.61
CA GLY A 99 3.49 -16.62 -15.12
C GLY A 99 3.64 -15.19 -15.64
N VAL A 100 2.66 -14.30 -15.41
CA VAL A 100 2.74 -12.90 -15.82
C VAL A 100 3.51 -12.10 -14.76
N ASN A 101 4.49 -11.32 -15.20
CA ASN A 101 5.22 -10.41 -14.32
C ASN A 101 4.56 -9.03 -14.29
N ILE A 102 4.41 -8.47 -13.09
CA ILE A 102 3.80 -7.16 -12.81
C ILE A 102 4.73 -6.42 -11.87
N THR A 103 5.06 -5.16 -12.14
CA THR A 103 5.80 -4.34 -11.16
C THR A 103 4.81 -3.73 -10.18
N ILE A 104 5.23 -3.62 -8.93
CA ILE A 104 4.49 -2.89 -7.90
C ILE A 104 5.45 -1.93 -7.22
N ALA A 105 5.05 -0.67 -7.12
CA ALA A 105 5.70 0.32 -6.29
C ALA A 105 4.69 0.86 -5.27
N TYR A 106 5.13 1.12 -4.06
CA TYR A 106 4.27 1.76 -3.06
C TYR A 106 5.05 2.64 -2.12
N ARG A 107 4.40 3.71 -1.68
CA ARG A 107 4.81 4.46 -0.51
C ARG A 107 3.91 4.07 0.65
N GLY A 108 4.33 4.46 1.84
CA GLY A 108 3.53 4.23 3.03
C GLY A 108 4.05 4.99 4.22
N ILE A 109 3.26 4.99 5.27
CA ILE A 109 3.64 5.52 6.56
C ILE A 109 3.22 4.57 7.67
N ARG A 110 4.10 4.41 8.65
CA ARG A 110 3.89 3.65 9.87
C ARG A 110 4.19 4.53 11.07
N HIS A 111 3.26 4.64 12.01
CA HIS A 111 3.46 5.32 13.29
C HIS A 111 2.47 4.80 14.33
N GLY A 112 2.75 5.03 15.60
CA GLY A 112 1.92 4.61 16.73
C GLY A 112 2.48 5.15 18.03
N ALA A 113 1.82 4.87 19.15
CA ALA A 113 2.37 5.18 20.47
C ALA A 113 3.73 4.50 20.66
N ALA A 114 4.66 5.16 21.35
CA ALA A 114 6.05 4.71 21.44
C ALA A 114 6.19 3.32 22.06
N ASP A 115 5.36 2.99 23.06
CA ASP A 115 5.31 1.67 23.70
C ASP A 115 4.83 0.59 22.70
N VAL A 116 3.82 0.88 21.89
CA VAL A 116 3.32 -0.03 20.83
C VAL A 116 4.42 -0.30 19.79
N ILE A 117 5.11 0.74 19.34
CA ILE A 117 6.20 0.60 18.35
C ILE A 117 7.39 -0.17 18.93
N GLN A 118 7.78 0.08 20.18
CA GLN A 118 8.87 -0.67 20.82
C GLN A 118 8.54 -2.16 20.96
N ARG A 119 7.30 -2.51 21.32
CA ARG A 119 6.84 -3.89 21.36
C ARG A 119 6.87 -4.54 19.99
N LEU A 120 6.45 -3.81 18.96
CA LEU A 120 6.51 -4.25 17.56
C LEU A 120 7.96 -4.51 17.10
N GLU A 121 8.91 -3.64 17.47
CA GLU A 121 10.34 -3.80 17.15
C GLU A 121 11.00 -4.97 17.89
N LYS A 122 10.51 -5.30 19.09
CA LYS A 122 10.88 -6.51 19.84
C LYS A 122 10.24 -7.79 19.30
N GLY A 123 9.29 -7.67 18.37
CA GLY A 123 8.55 -8.80 17.80
C GLY A 123 7.48 -9.38 18.73
N GLU A 124 7.04 -8.59 19.73
CA GLU A 124 5.92 -8.98 20.58
C GLU A 124 4.59 -8.93 19.81
N PRO A 125 3.58 -9.73 20.19
CA PRO A 125 2.24 -9.61 19.62
C PRO A 125 1.63 -8.23 19.88
N VAL A 126 1.20 -7.57 18.80
CA VAL A 126 0.56 -6.25 18.82
C VAL A 126 -0.68 -6.31 17.92
N ASP A 127 -1.79 -5.72 18.37
CA ASP A 127 -2.98 -5.58 17.53
C ASP A 127 -2.68 -4.62 16.37
N PRO A 128 -2.84 -5.01 15.09
CA PRO A 128 -2.63 -4.12 13.96
C PRO A 128 -3.54 -2.88 13.94
N ALA A 129 -4.64 -2.87 14.69
CA ALA A 129 -5.49 -1.69 14.86
C ALA A 129 -4.90 -0.64 15.84
N SER A 130 -3.90 -1.01 16.64
CA SER A 130 -3.28 -0.13 17.66
C SER A 130 -2.22 0.83 17.11
N TYR A 131 -1.86 0.70 15.84
CA TYR A 131 -0.92 1.60 15.16
C TYR A 131 -1.36 1.86 13.71
N TYR A 132 -0.93 2.99 13.17
CA TYR A 132 -1.16 3.33 11.79
C TYR A 132 -0.12 2.63 10.92
N PHE A 133 -0.58 1.89 9.91
CA PHE A 133 0.30 1.34 8.88
C PHE A 133 -0.47 1.22 7.56
N ARG A 134 -0.26 2.18 6.65
CA ARG A 134 -0.96 2.24 5.36
C ARG A 134 0.01 2.43 4.20
N ILE A 135 -0.35 1.86 3.05
CA ILE A 135 0.41 1.95 1.80
C ILE A 135 -0.49 2.35 0.62
N ASN A 136 0.10 2.89 -0.44
CA ASN A 136 -0.58 3.24 -1.69
C ASN A 136 0.05 2.53 -2.91
N PRO A 137 -0.30 1.25 -3.16
CA PRO A 137 0.23 0.50 -4.29
C PRO A 137 -0.14 1.10 -5.64
N VAL A 138 0.84 1.09 -6.54
CA VAL A 138 0.71 1.39 -7.97
C VAL A 138 1.33 0.23 -8.74
N PHE A 139 0.69 -0.17 -9.83
CA PHE A 139 1.06 -1.34 -10.62
C PHE A 139 1.43 -0.93 -12.04
N GLU A 140 2.34 -1.70 -12.65
CA GLU A 140 2.53 -1.71 -14.10
C GLU A 140 2.44 -3.15 -14.59
N ALA A 141 1.41 -3.44 -15.36
CA ALA A 141 1.11 -4.75 -15.92
C ALA A 141 1.14 -4.73 -17.45
N PRO A 142 1.62 -5.81 -18.12
CA PRO A 142 1.54 -5.93 -19.56
C PRO A 142 0.08 -6.03 -20.04
N ALA A 143 -0.13 -5.79 -21.33
CA ALA A 143 -1.45 -5.96 -21.97
C ALA A 143 -1.99 -7.39 -21.77
N GLY A 144 -3.30 -7.51 -21.56
CA GLY A 144 -3.99 -8.79 -21.34
C GLY A 144 -4.70 -8.90 -20.00
N LYS A 145 -4.69 -10.11 -19.39
CA LYS A 145 -5.54 -10.46 -18.23
C LYS A 145 -5.43 -9.49 -17.04
N TYR A 146 -4.23 -8.97 -16.77
CA TYR A 146 -3.93 -8.12 -15.61
C TYR A 146 -3.83 -6.63 -15.94
N GLU A 147 -4.12 -6.23 -17.18
CA GLU A 147 -4.03 -4.82 -17.63
C GLU A 147 -4.96 -3.89 -16.84
N PHE A 148 -6.03 -4.43 -16.25
CA PHE A 148 -6.94 -3.66 -15.39
C PHE A 148 -6.22 -2.99 -14.21
N LEU A 149 -5.11 -3.57 -13.72
CA LEU A 149 -4.31 -3.00 -12.63
C LEU A 149 -3.72 -1.63 -12.98
N ASN A 150 -3.53 -1.34 -14.26
CA ASN A 150 -3.04 -0.04 -14.75
C ASN A 150 -4.10 1.06 -14.64
N ARG A 151 -5.34 0.72 -14.28
CA ARG A 151 -6.51 1.62 -14.32
C ARG A 151 -7.23 1.73 -12.97
N VAL A 152 -6.59 1.29 -11.90
CA VAL A 152 -7.17 1.33 -10.54
C VAL A 152 -6.27 2.08 -9.59
N ILE A 153 -6.88 2.72 -8.59
CA ILE A 153 -6.17 3.18 -7.40
C ILE A 153 -6.26 2.09 -6.34
N ALA A 154 -5.16 1.82 -5.66
CA ALA A 154 -5.12 0.87 -4.57
C ALA A 154 -4.62 1.51 -3.27
N VAL A 155 -5.13 0.98 -2.16
CA VAL A 155 -4.69 1.29 -0.81
C VAL A 155 -4.48 0.00 -0.04
N GLY A 156 -3.60 0.01 0.95
CA GLY A 156 -3.35 -1.17 1.79
C GLY A 156 -3.21 -0.85 3.26
N THR A 157 -3.53 -1.82 4.09
CA THR A 157 -3.28 -1.80 5.54
C THR A 157 -2.31 -2.90 5.91
N GLY A 158 -1.32 -2.57 6.76
CA GLY A 158 -0.22 -3.46 7.10
C GLY A 158 -0.26 -3.97 8.54
N HIS A 159 0.29 -5.16 8.73
CA HIS A 159 0.70 -5.72 10.02
C HIS A 159 2.18 -6.08 9.91
N ARG A 160 3.01 -5.57 10.82
CA ARG A 160 4.43 -5.93 10.88
C ARG A 160 4.67 -7.17 11.74
N PHE A 161 5.39 -8.14 11.19
CA PHE A 161 5.99 -9.26 11.91
C PHE A 161 7.51 -9.18 11.86
N LYS A 162 8.18 -10.01 12.66
CA LYS A 162 9.65 -10.12 12.72
C LYS A 162 10.26 -10.36 11.34
N ASP A 163 9.71 -11.31 10.59
CA ASP A 163 10.26 -11.75 9.30
C ASP A 163 9.81 -10.88 8.12
N GLY A 164 8.82 -10.00 8.32
CA GLY A 164 8.07 -9.52 7.16
C GLY A 164 6.79 -8.76 7.48
N PRO A 165 6.38 -7.77 6.67
CA PRO A 165 5.02 -7.25 6.75
C PRO A 165 4.03 -8.18 6.04
N VAL A 166 2.79 -8.18 6.54
CA VAL A 166 1.62 -8.64 5.81
C VAL A 166 0.76 -7.42 5.48
N TYR A 167 0.32 -7.30 4.24
CA TYR A 167 -0.59 -6.24 3.81
C TYR A 167 -1.88 -6.83 3.25
N SER A 168 -3.02 -6.29 3.66
CA SER A 168 -4.26 -6.42 2.89
C SER A 168 -4.35 -5.24 1.93
N VAL A 169 -4.44 -5.52 0.63
CA VAL A 169 -4.52 -4.53 -0.45
C VAL A 169 -5.92 -4.51 -1.04
N PHE A 170 -6.43 -3.31 -1.26
CA PHE A 170 -7.78 -3.04 -1.73
C PHE A 170 -7.74 -2.15 -2.97
N GLU A 171 -8.64 -2.43 -3.90
CA GLU A 171 -8.98 -1.56 -5.02
C GLU A 171 -10.02 -0.53 -4.56
N VAL A 172 -9.82 0.73 -4.93
CA VAL A 172 -10.78 1.82 -4.74
C VAL A 172 -11.83 1.77 -5.87
N LEU A 173 -13.11 1.96 -5.51
CA LEU A 173 -14.28 1.89 -6.40
C LEU A 173 -14.88 3.26 -6.72
#